data_AF-A0A1J5QZW3-F1
#
_entry.id   AF-A0A1J5QZW3-F1
#
_cell.length_a   1.000
_cell.length_b   1.000
_cell.length_c   1.000
_cell.angle_alpha   90.00
_cell.angle_beta   90.00
_cell.angle_gamma   90.00
#
_symmetry.space_group_name_H-M   'P 1'
#
loop_
_entity.id
_entity.type
_entity.pdbx_description
1 polymer ?
#
loop_
_entity_poly.entity_id
_entity_poly.type
_entity_poly.pdbx_seq_one_letter_code
_entity_poly.pdbx_strand_id
1 'polypeptide(L)'
;MHTNDLIIAQQAIAMARIGLLPTQEASGRALAAINAAQEELRRNGHSALELDSARAAASVLALGHRPHKSMCIAAVQSIAAVLLREPQHVDEAQS
;
A
#
# COMPACT_ATOMS: atom_id res chain seq x y z
N MET A 1 -5.53 -7.56 -8.78
CA MET A 1 -5.07 -7.14 -7.44
C MET A 1 -6.28 -7.16 -6.52
N HIS A 2 -6.25 -7.76 -5.32
CA HIS A 2 -7.35 -7.51 -4.39
C HIS A 2 -7.10 -6.12 -3.79
N THR A 3 -7.84 -5.12 -4.26
CA THR A 3 -7.85 -3.73 -3.73
C THR A 3 -7.84 -3.70 -2.19
N ASN A 4 -8.45 -4.72 -1.56
CA ASN A 4 -8.42 -4.98 -0.12
C ASN A 4 -7.01 -5.06 0.49
N ASP A 5 -6.03 -5.66 -0.18
CA ASP A 5 -4.67 -5.84 0.35
C ASP A 5 -3.91 -4.51 0.42
N LEU A 6 -4.10 -3.63 -0.57
CA LEU A 6 -3.55 -2.28 -0.53
C LEU A 6 -4.23 -1.39 0.51
N ILE A 7 -5.54 -1.57 0.73
CA ILE A 7 -6.27 -0.88 1.81
C ILE A 7 -5.69 -1.30 3.17
N ILE A 8 -5.45 -2.60 3.39
CA ILE A 8 -4.82 -3.12 4.61
C ILE A 8 -3.40 -2.54 4.78
N ALA A 9 -2.62 -2.48 3.70
CA ALA A 9 -1.28 -1.86 3.74
C ALA A 9 -1.35 -0.36 4.10
N GLN A 10 -2.30 0.37 3.51
CA GLN A 10 -2.53 1.78 3.81
C GLN A 10 -2.92 1.99 5.28
N GLN A 11 -3.78 1.13 5.84
CA GLN A 11 -4.17 1.18 7.24
C GLN A 11 -2.97 0.94 8.18
N ALA A 12 -2.14 -0.06 7.91
CA ALA A 12 -0.93 -0.32 8.70
C ALA A 12 0.03 0.89 8.73
N ILE A 13 0.22 1.55 7.59
CA ILE A 13 1.06 2.75 7.47
C ILE A 13 0.40 3.95 8.18
N ALA A 14 -0.92 4.09 8.10
CA ALA A 14 -1.68 5.13 8.77
C ALA A 14 -1.64 4.98 10.31
N MET A 15 -1.71 3.75 10.83
CA MET A 15 -1.53 3.46 12.26
C MET A 15 -0.15 3.92 12.74
N ALA A 16 0.90 3.59 11.99
CA ALA A 16 2.26 3.97 12.33
C ALA A 16 2.44 5.51 12.40
N ARG A 17 1.75 6.25 11.52
CA ARG A 17 1.73 7.71 11.51
C ARG A 17 1.17 8.32 12.80
N ILE A 18 0.14 7.71 13.39
CA ILE A 18 -0.49 8.18 14.64
C ILE A 18 0.18 7.60 15.89
N GLY A 19 1.30 6.90 15.71
CA GLY A 19 2.09 6.35 16.81
C GLY A 19 1.65 4.97 17.30
N LEU A 20 0.80 4.28 16.55
CA LEU A 20 0.44 2.88 16.80
C LEU A 20 1.27 1.99 15.91
N LEU A 21 2.09 1.11 16.49
CA LEU A 21 2.85 0.14 15.69
C LEU A 21 1.95 -1.04 15.32
N PRO A 22 1.79 -1.36 14.03
CA PRO A 22 1.15 -2.61 13.62
C PRO A 22 1.96 -3.82 14.11
N THR A 23 1.31 -4.98 14.19
CA THR A 23 2.02 -6.22 14.54
C THR A 23 3.06 -6.57 13.47
N GLN A 24 4.04 -7.39 13.84
CA GLN A 24 5.07 -7.86 12.90
C GLN A 24 4.45 -8.59 11.70
N GLU A 25 3.43 -9.40 11.94
CA GLU A 25 2.67 -10.09 10.90
C GLU A 25 1.94 -9.09 9.98
N ALA A 26 1.25 -8.09 10.54
CA ALA A 26 0.57 -7.07 9.75
C ALA A 26 1.54 -6.24 8.91
N SER A 27 2.73 -5.94 9.45
CA SER A 27 3.80 -5.24 8.73
C SER A 27 4.35 -6.07 7.58
N GLY A 28 4.55 -7.38 7.80
CA GLY A 28 4.94 -8.33 6.74
C GLY A 28 3.90 -8.43 5.63
N ARG A 29 2.61 -8.53 5.99
CA ARG A 29 1.49 -8.53 5.02
C ARG A 29 1.43 -7.23 4.22
N ALA A 30 1.59 -6.07 4.87
CA ALA A 30 1.59 -4.78 4.19
C ALA A 30 2.71 -4.69 3.15
N LEU A 31 3.92 -5.13 3.50
CA LEU A 31 5.05 -5.15 2.56
C LEU A 31 4.81 -6.12 1.39
N ALA A 32 4.30 -7.32 1.67
CA ALA A 32 3.98 -8.30 0.63
C ALA A 32 2.91 -7.76 -0.35
N ALA A 33 1.86 -7.13 0.17
CA ALA A 33 0.80 -6.51 -0.64
C ALA A 33 1.36 -5.42 -1.56
N ILE A 34 2.23 -4.53 -1.05
CA ILE A 34 2.84 -3.47 -1.84
C ILE A 34 3.77 -4.03 -2.92
N ASN A 35 4.56 -5.06 -2.61
CA ASN A 35 5.43 -5.72 -3.59
C ASN A 35 4.61 -6.39 -4.71
N ALA A 36 3.51 -7.06 -4.34
CA ALA A 36 2.59 -7.66 -5.31
C ALA A 36 1.93 -6.61 -6.21
N ALA A 37 1.50 -5.48 -5.65
CA ALA A 37 0.94 -4.37 -6.40
C ALA A 37 1.97 -3.72 -7.35
N GLN A 38 3.22 -3.56 -6.92
CA GLN A 38 4.30 -3.11 -7.81
C GLN A 38 4.51 -4.06 -8.99
N GLU A 39 4.49 -5.37 -8.74
CA GLU A 39 4.66 -6.36 -9.80
C GLU A 39 3.48 -6.36 -10.77
N GLU A 40 2.27 -6.17 -10.27
CA GLU A 40 1.08 -6.01 -11.10
C GLU A 40 1.16 -4.74 -11.98
N LEU A 41 1.58 -3.61 -11.42
CA LEU A 41 1.80 -2.39 -12.20
C LEU A 41 2.80 -2.63 -13.34
N ARG A 42 3.92 -3.33 -13.07
CA ARG A 42 4.89 -3.69 -14.13
C ARG A 42 4.26 -4.55 -15.21
N ARG A 43 3.49 -5.57 -14.83
CA ARG A 43 2.81 -6.47 -15.77
C ARG A 43 1.79 -5.73 -16.64
N ASN A 44 1.16 -4.68 -16.11
CA ASN A 44 0.20 -3.85 -16.83
C ASN A 44 0.84 -2.65 -17.57
N GLY A 45 2.18 -2.59 -17.65
CA GLY A 45 2.90 -1.52 -18.35
C GLY A 45 2.91 -0.17 -17.62
N HIS A 46 2.54 -0.16 -16.34
CA HIS A 46 2.58 1.01 -15.48
C HIS A 46 3.88 1.10 -14.68
N SER A 47 4.20 2.31 -14.21
CA SER A 47 5.41 2.55 -13.44
C SER A 47 5.26 2.07 -12.00
N ALA A 48 6.03 1.05 -11.59
CA ALA A 48 6.09 0.59 -10.20
C ALA A 48 6.67 1.64 -9.23
N LEU A 49 7.35 2.68 -9.74
CA LEU A 49 7.88 3.78 -8.93
C LEU A 49 6.77 4.53 -8.18
N GLU A 50 5.53 4.42 -8.67
CA GLU A 50 4.34 4.98 -8.04
C GLU A 50 4.06 4.44 -6.64
N LEU A 51 4.66 3.32 -6.25
CA LEU A 51 4.52 2.74 -4.91
C LEU A 51 5.82 2.75 -4.09
N ASP A 52 6.90 3.39 -4.55
CA ASP A 52 8.19 3.31 -3.84
C ASP A 52 8.15 3.94 -2.44
N SER A 53 7.39 5.03 -2.28
CA SER A 53 7.19 5.64 -0.96
C SER A 53 6.46 4.68 -0.01
N ALA A 54 5.46 3.96 -0.52
CA ALA A 54 4.75 2.93 0.26
C ALA A 54 5.67 1.75 0.60
N ARG A 55 6.45 1.27 -0.36
CA ARG A 55 7.39 0.17 -0.14
C ARG A 55 8.44 0.54 0.90
N ALA A 56 8.97 1.75 0.85
CA ALA A 56 9.93 2.23 1.85
C ALA A 56 9.31 2.25 3.25
N ALA A 57 8.11 2.82 3.40
CA ALA A 57 7.41 2.84 4.69
C ALA A 57 7.11 1.43 5.22
N ALA A 58 6.61 0.54 4.37
CA ALA A 58 6.31 -0.84 4.74
C ALA A 58 7.57 -1.65 5.08
N SER A 59 8.69 -1.38 4.42
CA SER A 59 9.98 -2.01 4.73
C SER A 59 10.46 -1.61 6.12
N VAL A 60 10.35 -0.33 6.47
CA VAL A 60 10.69 0.17 7.82
C VAL A 60 9.81 -0.49 8.88
N LEU A 61 8.50 -0.64 8.61
CA LEU A 61 7.59 -1.36 9.50
C LEU A 61 7.94 -2.84 9.65
N ALA A 62 8.27 -3.51 8.54
CA ALA A 62 8.66 -4.93 8.55
C ALA A 62 9.97 -5.17 9.31
N LEU A 63 10.83 -4.17 9.43
CA LEU A 63 12.03 -4.20 10.28
C LEU A 63 11.74 -3.90 11.76
N GLY A 64 10.49 -3.67 12.14
CA GLY A 64 10.09 -3.35 13.52
C GLY A 64 10.31 -1.89 13.89
N HIS A 65 10.53 -1.00 12.91
CA HIS A 65 10.78 0.41 13.13
C HIS A 65 9.57 1.27 12.75
N ARG A 66 9.49 2.47 13.32
CA ARG A 66 8.46 3.45 12.95
C ARG A 66 8.96 4.31 11.78
N PRO A 67 8.26 4.34 10.64
CA PRO A 67 8.58 5.28 9.57
C PRO A 67 8.37 6.72 10.03
N HIS A 68 9.17 7.63 9.47
CA HIS A 68 8.99 9.05 9.74
C HIS A 68 7.62 9.55 9.26
N LYS A 69 7.03 10.54 9.93
CA LYS A 69 5.67 11.06 9.63
C LYS A 69 5.51 11.46 8.17
N SER A 70 6.50 12.13 7.58
CA SER A 70 6.46 12.53 6.16
C SER A 70 6.48 11.34 5.22
N MET A 71 7.22 10.27 5.56
CA MET A 71 7.26 9.03 4.79
C MET A 71 5.89 8.32 4.82
N CYS A 72 5.22 8.28 5.96
CA CYS A 72 3.85 7.74 6.03
C CYS A 72 2.87 8.54 5.16
N ILE A 73 2.99 9.87 5.12
CA ILE A 73 2.12 10.71 4.28
C ILE A 73 2.35 10.42 2.80
N ALA A 74 3.61 10.42 2.35
CA ALA A 74 3.97 10.11 0.97
C ALA A 74 3.52 8.70 0.57
N ALA A 75 3.71 7.73 1.46
CA ALA A 75 3.27 6.35 1.27
C ALA A 75 1.75 6.24 1.04
N VAL A 76 0.95 6.85 1.93
CA VAL A 76 -0.52 6.85 1.81
C VAL A 76 -0.98 7.54 0.52
N GLN A 77 -0.36 8.67 0.16
CA GLN A 77 -0.65 9.36 -1.11
C GLN A 77 -0.34 8.48 -2.32
N SER A 78 0.77 7.75 -2.27
CA SER A 78 1.20 6.85 -3.35
C SER A 78 0.23 5.67 -3.53
N ILE A 79 -0.26 5.08 -2.42
CA ILE A 79 -1.26 4.01 -2.46
C ILE A 79 -2.59 4.55 -2.98
N ALA A 80 -3.04 5.72 -2.49
CA ALA A 80 -4.28 6.33 -2.94
C ALA A 80 -4.27 6.63 -4.46
N ALA A 81 -3.12 7.08 -5.00
CA ALA A 81 -2.98 7.32 -6.43
C ALA A 81 -3.15 6.04 -7.26
N VAL A 82 -2.69 4.89 -6.78
CA VAL A 82 -2.90 3.60 -7.44
C VAL A 82 -4.35 3.12 -7.30
N LEU A 83 -4.92 3.22 -6.11
CA LEU A 83 -6.32 2.82 -5.85
C LEU A 83 -7.33 3.61 -6.68
N LEU A 84 -7.08 4.90 -6.94
CA LEU A 84 -7.95 5.75 -7.76
C LEU A 84 -7.82 5.48 -9.27
N ARG A 85 -6.81 4.74 -9.71
CA ARG A 85 -6.59 4.40 -11.12
C ARG A 85 -7.21 3.08 -11.53
N GLU A 86 -7.42 2.15 -10.59
CA GLU A 86 -8.15 0.93 -10.92
C GLU A 86 -9.56 1.35 -11.39
N PRO A 87 -10.00 0.92 -12.59
CA PRO A 87 -11.40 1.07 -12.93
C PRO A 87 -12.18 0.34 -11.84
N GLN A 88 -13.03 1.07 -11.11
CA GLN A 88 -14.05 0.43 -10.31
C GLN A 88 -14.80 -0.45 -11.30
N HIS A 89 -14.60 -1.77 -11.23
CA HIS A 89 -15.47 -2.70 -11.93
C HIS A 89 -16.78 -2.61 -11.14
N VAL A 90 -17.56 -1.57 -11.48
CA VAL A 90 -18.96 -1.49 -11.10
C VAL A 90 -19.56 -2.66 -11.85
N ASP A 91 -19.90 -3.69 -11.09
CA ASP A 91 -20.65 -4.83 -11.55
C ASP A 91 -22.01 -4.28 -12.00
N GLU A 92 -22.09 -3.83 -13.26
CA GLU A 92 -23.34 -3.61 -13.96
C GLU A 92 -23.95 -4.99 -14.27
N ALA A 93 -24.33 -5.71 -13.22
CA ALA A 93 -25.30 -6.78 -13.31
C ALA A 93 -26.71 -6.14 -13.33
N GLN A 94 -26.99 -5.39 -14.39
CA GLN A 94 -28.34 -5.17 -14.87
C GLN A 94 -28.50 -5.91 -16.20
N SER A 95 -29.04 -7.12 -16.15
CA SER A 95 -29.92 -7.72 -17.17
C SER A 95 -30.57 -8.98 -16.63
#